data_AF-A0A6J6CYR1-F1
#
_entry.id   AF-A0A6J6CYR1-F1
#
_cell.length_a   1.000
_cell.length_b   1.000
_cell.length_c   1.000
_cell.angle_alpha   90.00
_cell.angle_beta   90.00
_cell.angle_gamma   90.00
#
_symmetry.space_group_name_H-M   'P 1'
#
loop_
_entity.id
_entity.type
_entity.pdbx_description
1 polymer ?
#
loop_
_entity_poly.entity_id
_entity_poly.type
_entity_poly.pdbx_seq_one_letter_code
_entity_poly.pdbx_strand_id
1 'polypeptide(L)' 'MFHPMVAGVTIPGMGIFLLILAPYMDKNPSKRPEDRKFAIALMTVHLMFWAVLVTIGSFFRGPGFLFTLPWTGGVFFEL' A
#
# COMPACT_ATOMS: atom_id res chain seq x y z
N MET A 1 -20.51 -8.18 -8.66
CA MET A 1 -19.04 -8.05 -8.71
C MET A 1 -18.72 -6.59 -9.04
N PHE A 2 -17.84 -5.92 -8.29
CA PHE A 2 -17.49 -4.52 -8.57
C PHE A 2 -16.71 -4.43 -9.89
N HIS A 3 -17.00 -3.40 -10.69
CA HIS A 3 -16.21 -3.13 -11.88
C HIS A 3 -14.76 -2.81 -11.45
N PRO A 4 -13.73 -3.44 -12.03
CA PRO A 4 -12.34 -3.31 -11.57
C PRO A 4 -11.86 -1.86 -11.47
N MET A 5 -12.28 -1.00 -12.41
CA MET A 5 -11.95 0.43 -12.39
C MET A 5 -12.57 1.17 -11.19
N VAL A 6 -13.79 0.81 -10.80
CA VAL A 6 -14.46 1.43 -9.65
C VAL A 6 -13.82 0.94 -8.35
N ALA A 7 -13.55 -0.35 -8.24
CA ALA A 7 -12.84 -0.93 -7.10
C ALA A 7 -11.44 -0.32 -6.93
N GLY A 8 -10.74 -0.08 -8.04
CA GLY A 8 -9.40 0.51 -8.06
C GLY A 8 -9.32 1.92 -7.51
N VAL A 9 -10.42 2.70 -7.54
CA VAL A 9 -10.47 4.05 -6.95
C VAL A 9 -11.04 4.03 -5.54
N THR A 10 -12.10 3.24 -5.31
CA THR A 10 -12.79 3.21 -4.02
C THR A 10 -11.93 2.61 -2.90
N ILE A 11 -11.14 1.57 -3.19
CA ILE A 11 -10.29 0.93 -2.17
C ILE A 11 -9.21 1.89 -1.66
N PRO A 12 -8.40 2.56 -2.52
CA PRO A 12 -7.47 3.60 -2.06
C PRO A 12 -8.17 4.77 -1.38
N GLY A 13 -9.31 5.21 -1.90
CA GLY A 13 -10.10 6.30 -1.29
C GLY A 13 -10.51 6.00 0.14
N MET A 14 -10.99 4.78 0.42
CA MET A 14 -11.30 4.32 1.77
C MET A 14 -10.04 4.21 2.65
N GLY A 15 -8.91 3.78 2.08
CA GLY A 15 -7.62 3.76 2.79
C GLY A 15 -7.20 5.13 3.29
N ILE A 16 -7.30 6.16 2.45
CA ILE A 16 -7.00 7.56 2.82
C ILE A 16 -7.97 8.04 3.90
N PHE A 17 -9.26 7.73 3.77
CA PHE A 17 -10.25 8.09 4.78
C PHE A 17 -9.92 7.51 6.16
N LEU A 18 -9.50 6.24 6.23
CA LEU A 18 -9.05 5.62 7.47
C LEU A 18 -7.78 6.28 8.04
N LEU A 19 -6.84 6.69 7.18
CA LEU A 19 -5.64 7.41 7.62
C LEU A 19 -5.96 8.80 8.18
N ILE A 20 -6.97 9.49 7.64
CA ILE A 20 -7.47 10.76 8.20
C ILE A 20 -8.06 10.54 9.60
N LEU A 21 -8.71 9.40 9.84
CA LEU A 21 -9.29 9.06 11.14
C LEU A 21 -8.27 8.53 12.16
N ALA A 22 -7.10 8.06 11.71
CA ALA A 22 -6.05 7.50 12.56
C ALA A 22 -5.70 8.33 13.82
N PRO A 23 -5.49 9.67 13.78
CA PRO A 23 -5.19 10.46 14.97
C PRO A 23 -6.33 10.50 16.00
N TYR A 24 -7.58 10.29 15.57
CA TYR A 24 -8.73 10.26 16.46
C TYR A 24 -8.96 8.87 17.08
N MET A 25 -8.45 7.83 16.41
CA MET A 25 -8.52 6.44 16.88
C MET A 25 -7.38 6.09 17.84
N ASP A 26 -6.22 6.75 17.71
CA ASP A 26 -5.10 6.58 18.63
C ASP A 26 -5.34 7.32 19.95
N LYS A 27 -5.64 6.54 20.99
CA LYS A 27 -5.91 7.06 22.34
C LYS A 27 -4.69 6.99 23.27
N ASN A 28 -3.48 6.71 22.76
CA ASN A 28 -2.32 6.53 23.63
C ASN A 28 -1.95 7.83 24.36
N PRO A 29 -1.91 7.86 25.70
CA PRO A 29 -1.64 9.09 26.46
C PRO A 29 -0.17 9.52 26.39
N SER A 30 0.75 8.59 26.15
CA SER A 30 2.18 8.87 26.03
C SER A 30 2.57 9.18 24.58
N LYS A 31 3.40 10.23 24.41
CA LYS A 31 4.03 10.58 23.12
C LYS A 31 5.44 10.02 22.99
N ARG A 32 5.98 9.39 24.04
CA ARG A 32 7.34 8.85 24.03
C ARG A 32 7.40 7.66 23.06
N PRO A 33 8.39 7.57 22.16
CA PRO A 33 8.51 6.47 21.21
C PRO A 33 8.61 5.09 21.89
N GLU A 34 9.25 5.06 23.06
CA GLU A 34 9.47 3.86 23.88
C GLU A 34 8.17 3.20 24.32
N ASP A 35 7.13 3.99 24.56
CA ASP A 35 5.81 3.55 25.01
C ASP A 35 4.88 3.19 23.84
N ARG A 36 5.35 3.33 22.58
CA ARG A 36 4.54 3.21 21.35
C ARG A 36 5.03 2.10 20.42
N LYS A 37 5.73 1.10 20.95
CA LYS A 37 6.33 0.00 20.17
C LYS A 37 5.35 -0.70 19.23
N PHE A 38 4.10 -0.88 19.66
CA PHE A 38 3.05 -1.48 18.82
C PHE A 38 2.72 -0.61 17.60
N ALA A 39 2.50 0.69 17.79
CA ALA A 39 2.22 1.62 16.69
C ALA A 39 3.39 1.74 15.72
N ILE A 40 4.62 1.73 16.23
CA ILE A 40 5.84 1.74 15.42
C ILE A 40 5.94 0.45 14.59
N ALA A 41 5.76 -0.72 15.22
CA ALA A 41 5.79 -2.00 14.51
C ALA A 41 4.70 -2.07 13.42
N LEU A 42 3.49 -1.61 13.73
CA LEU A 42 2.38 -1.54 12.77
C LEU A 42 2.72 -0.62 11.59
N MET A 43 3.31 0.55 11.85
CA MET A 43 3.77 1.47 10.80
C MET A 43 4.86 0.83 9.94
N THR A 44 5.80 0.10 10.54
CA THR A 44 6.85 -0.62 9.79
C THR A 44 6.23 -1.66 8.86
N VAL A 45 5.29 -2.48 9.34
CA VAL A 45 4.60 -3.46 8.51
C VAL A 45 3.82 -2.78 7.39
N HIS A 46 3.11 -1.68 7.70
CA HIS A 46 2.39 -0.87 6.72
C HIS A 46 3.32 -0.38 5.60
N LEU A 47 4.47 0.21 5.94
CA LEU A 47 5.43 0.72 4.96
C LEU A 47 6.04 -0.41 4.11
N MET A 48 6.43 -1.53 4.73
CA MET A 48 7.00 -2.66 4.00
C MET A 48 5.98 -3.30 3.06
N PHE A 49 4.72 -3.42 3.49
CA PHE A 49 3.62 -3.91 2.66
C PHE A 49 3.45 -3.05 1.40
N TRP A 50 3.36 -1.73 1.54
CA TRP A 50 3.22 -0.83 0.39
C TRP A 50 4.46 -0.79 -0.50
N ALA A 51 5.67 -0.82 0.07
CA ALA A 51 6.90 -0.87 -0.70
C ALA A 51 6.95 -2.11 -1.62
N VAL A 52 6.54 -3.27 -1.12
CA VAL A 52 6.45 -4.51 -1.91
C VAL A 52 5.38 -4.38 -3.00
N LEU A 53 4.19 -3.87 -2.68
CA LEU A 53 3.12 -3.69 -3.67
C LEU A 53 3.52 -2.73 -4.79
N VAL A 54 4.15 -1.60 -4.46
CA VAL A 54 4.65 -0.64 -5.46
C VAL A 54 5.72 -1.28 -6.33
N THR A 55 6.64 -2.05 -5.75
CA THR A 55 7.65 -2.79 -6.52
C THR A 55 7.01 -3.77 -7.50
N ILE A 56 6.03 -4.56 -7.05
CA ILE A 56 5.29 -5.50 -7.90
C ILE A 56 4.54 -4.74 -9.00
N GLY A 57 3.76 -3.71 -8.64
CA GLY A 57 2.98 -2.92 -9.60
C GLY A 57 3.82 -2.17 -10.62
N SER A 58 5.06 -1.80 -10.28
CA SER A 58 5.97 -1.07 -11.17
C SER A 58 6.75 -1.99 -12.11
N PHE A 59 7.26 -3.11 -11.60
CA PHE A 59 8.23 -3.96 -12.33
C PHE A 59 7.70 -5.33 -12.75
N PHE A 60 6.66 -5.86 -12.10
CA PHE A 60 6.12 -7.20 -12.36
C PHE A 60 4.82 -7.13 -13.18
N ARG A 61 4.80 -6.26 -14.19
CA ARG A 61 3.68 -6.07 -15.11
C ARG A 61 4.14 -6.19 -16.56
N GLY A 62 3.36 -6.89 -17.37
CA GLY A 62 3.56 -7.10 -18.81
C GLY A 62 2.48 -6.43 -19.65
N PRO A 63 2.39 -6.77 -20.95
CA PRO A 63 1.38 -6.23 -21.85
C PRO A 63 -0.03 -6.41 -21.28
N GLY A 64 -0.82 -5.34 -21.27
CA GLY A 64 -2.17 -5.36 -20.70
C GLY A 64 -2.24 -5.49 -19.17
N PHE A 65 -1.20 -5.07 -18.43
CA PHE A 65 -1.11 -5.16 -16.96
C PHE A 65 -1.15 -6.58 -16.39
N LEU A 66 -0.84 -7.60 -17.20
CA LEU A 66 -0.73 -8.98 -16.73
C LEU A 66 0.54 -9.16 -15.89
N PHE A 67 0.52 -10.07 -14.91
CA PHE A 67 1.73 -10.34 -14.11
C PHE A 67 2.79 -11.06 -14.96
N THR A 68 4.02 -10.55 -14.94
CA THR A 68 5.16 -11.17 -15.62
C THR A 68 6.42 -11.00 -14.78
N LEU A 69 7.32 -11.98 -14.84
CA LEU A 69 8.61 -11.87 -14.16
C LEU A 69 9.55 -11.02 -15.04
N PRO A 70 10.19 -9.98 -14.48
CA PRO A 70 10.99 -9.05 -15.28
C PRO A 70 12.21 -9.71 -15.96
N TRP A 71 12.74 -10.80 -15.40
CA TRP A 71 13.85 -11.56 -15.98
C TRP A 71 13.43 -12.56 -17.07
N THR A 72 12.13 -12.81 -17.26
CA THR A 72 11.61 -13.61 -18.38
C THR A 72 10.95 -12.75 -19.44
N GLY A 73 10.15 -11.76 -19.03
CA GLY A 73 9.36 -10.91 -19.92
C GLY A 73 10.00 -9.57 -20.28
N GLY A 74 11.08 -9.17 -19.60
CA GLY A 74 11.61 -7.81 -19.68
C GLY A 74 10.84 -6.82 -18.81
N VAL A 75 11.26 -5.55 -18.82
CA VAL A 75 10.59 -4.46 -18.09
C VAL A 75 9.80 -3.60 -19.07
N PHE A 76 8.53 -3.36 -18.76
CA PHE A 76 7.61 -2.61 -19.61
C PHE A 76 7.40 -1.21 -19.03
N PHE A 77 7.91 -0.19 -19.73
CA PHE A 77 7.67 1.22 -19.44
C PHE A 77 6.87 1.80 -20.60
N GLU A 78 5.61 2.15 -20.35
CA GLU A 78 4.86 3.00 -21.27
C GLU A 78 5.16 4.45 -20.86
N LEU A 79 5.60 5.27 -21.81
CA LEU A 79 6.00 6.67 -21.63
C LEU A 79 4.82 7.59 -21.94
#